data_AF-A0A497QFP6-F1
#
_entry.id   AF-A0A497QFP6-F1
#
_cell.length_a   1.000
_cell.length_b   1.000
_cell.length_c   1.000
_cell.angle_alpha   90.00
_cell.angle_beta   90.00
_cell.angle_gamma   90.00
#
_symmetry.space_group_name_H-M   'P 1'
#
loop_
_entity.id
_entity.type
_entity.pdbx_description
1 polymer ?
#
loop_
_entity_poly.entity_id
_entity_poly.type
_entity_poly.pdbx_seq_one_letter_code
_entity_poly.pdbx_strand_id
1 'polypeptide(L)'
;ENYMPLARMAIYSRGVDIYVAPTADARESWQATIRHIALEGRCFVLSCNQFVTKKDYPKDLACSQELAKESEVLCRGGSAIIDPNGNYLAGPLFDKAGILFAELDISLIAKSRYDFDVVGHYARWDVFEFKIKNNSGKERF
;
A
#
# COMPACT_ATOMS: atom_id res chain seq x y z
N GLU A 1 -5.75 -6.25 -0.22
CA GLU A 1 -6.89 -5.38 -0.61
C GLU A 1 -6.53 -4.27 -1.58
N ASN A 2 -5.27 -3.81 -1.59
CA ASN A 2 -4.78 -2.76 -2.49
C ASN A 2 -5.02 -2.99 -4.00
N TYR A 3 -5.27 -4.22 -4.46
CA TYR A 3 -5.65 -4.49 -5.85
C TYR A 3 -7.14 -4.25 -6.15
N MET A 4 -8.01 -4.15 -5.14
CA MET A 4 -9.46 -3.97 -5.32
C MET A 4 -9.79 -2.51 -5.67
N PRO A 5 -10.19 -2.19 -6.91
CA PRO A 5 -10.36 -0.80 -7.35
C PRO A 5 -11.46 -0.06 -6.60
N LEU A 6 -12.59 -0.71 -6.33
CA LEU A 6 -13.70 -0.09 -5.58
C LEU A 6 -13.34 0.17 -4.11
N ALA A 7 -12.48 -0.65 -3.52
CA ALA A 7 -11.99 -0.43 -2.16
C ALA A 7 -11.08 0.82 -2.11
N ARG A 8 -10.19 0.99 -3.10
CA ARG A 8 -9.37 2.21 -3.21
C ARG A 8 -10.22 3.44 -3.48
N MET A 9 -11.19 3.34 -4.38
CA MET A 9 -12.15 4.43 -4.64
C MET A 9 -12.88 4.87 -3.37
N ALA A 10 -13.29 3.93 -2.51
CA ALA A 10 -13.90 4.23 -1.21
C ALA A 10 -12.99 4.98 -0.23
N ILE A 11 -11.68 4.79 -0.36
CA ILE A 11 -10.67 5.48 0.45
C ILE A 11 -10.42 6.87 -0.14
N TYR A 12 -10.24 6.97 -1.47
CA TYR A 12 -10.07 8.26 -2.17
C TYR A 12 -11.27 9.20 -1.95
N SER A 13 -12.50 8.67 -2.00
CA SER A 13 -13.72 9.47 -1.80
C SER A 13 -13.85 10.04 -0.38
N ARG A 14 -13.01 9.59 0.57
CA ARG A 14 -12.91 10.14 1.92
C ARG A 14 -11.76 11.14 2.08
N GLY A 15 -11.10 11.55 1.00
CA GLY A 15 -10.05 12.56 1.01
C GLY A 15 -8.73 12.07 1.60
N VAL A 16 -8.30 10.84 1.26
CA VAL A 16 -7.04 10.30 1.78
C VAL A 16 -5.83 11.11 1.27
N ASP A 17 -5.04 11.62 2.21
CA ASP A 17 -3.80 12.34 1.92
C ASP A 17 -2.56 11.45 2.17
N ILE A 18 -2.67 10.54 3.14
CA ILE A 18 -1.67 9.54 3.50
C ILE A 18 -2.33 8.17 3.48
N TYR A 19 -1.89 7.33 2.55
CA TYR A 19 -2.39 5.97 2.33
C TYR A 19 -1.41 4.97 2.93
N VAL A 20 -1.85 4.18 3.90
CA VAL A 20 -1.03 3.13 4.53
C VAL A 20 -1.32 1.79 3.88
N ALA A 21 -0.29 1.12 3.37
CA ALA A 21 -0.39 -0.13 2.63
C ALA A 21 0.52 -1.22 3.22
N PRO A 22 0.17 -1.83 4.36
CA PRO A 22 0.86 -3.00 4.90
C PRO A 22 0.73 -4.18 3.93
N THR A 23 1.77 -4.99 3.82
CA THR A 23 1.80 -6.16 2.93
C THR A 23 2.71 -7.26 3.46
N ALA A 24 2.56 -8.45 2.88
CA ALA A 24 3.52 -9.55 2.94
C ALA A 24 4.10 -9.90 1.56
N ASP A 25 3.81 -9.08 0.54
CA ASP A 25 4.26 -9.28 -0.84
C ASP A 25 5.59 -8.56 -1.11
N ALA A 26 6.68 -9.31 -1.21
CA ALA A 26 8.02 -8.79 -1.47
C ALA A 26 8.39 -8.72 -2.96
N ARG A 27 7.45 -8.97 -3.88
CA ARG A 27 7.72 -8.99 -5.32
C ARG A 27 7.83 -7.57 -5.88
N GLU A 28 8.53 -7.42 -6.99
CA GLU A 28 8.65 -6.14 -7.71
C GLU A 28 7.29 -5.60 -8.18
N SER A 29 6.33 -6.48 -8.49
CA SER A 29 4.95 -6.09 -8.82
C SER A 29 4.27 -5.28 -7.71
N TRP A 30 4.63 -5.53 -6.45
CA TRP A 30 4.13 -4.74 -5.34
C TRP A 30 4.62 -3.28 -5.41
N GLN A 31 5.90 -3.08 -5.77
CA GLN A 31 6.48 -1.74 -5.95
C GLN A 31 5.77 -0.95 -7.06
N ALA A 32 5.48 -1.60 -8.18
CA ALA A 32 4.67 -1.01 -9.25
C ALA A 32 3.27 -0.62 -8.74
N THR A 33 2.67 -1.47 -7.91
CA THR A 33 1.32 -1.25 -7.35
C THR A 33 1.26 -0.03 -6.45
N ILE A 34 2.16 0.10 -5.46
CA ILE A 34 2.12 1.22 -4.51
C ILE A 34 2.47 2.56 -5.18
N ARG A 35 3.33 2.55 -6.20
CA ARG A 35 3.59 3.75 -7.03
C ARG A 35 2.37 4.14 -7.86
N HIS A 36 1.69 3.15 -8.46
CA HIS A 36 0.44 3.39 -9.17
C HIS A 36 -0.65 3.95 -8.25
N ILE A 37 -0.81 3.43 -7.03
CA ILE A 37 -1.77 3.95 -6.04
C ILE A 37 -1.45 5.41 -5.68
N ALA A 38 -0.18 5.76 -5.52
CA ALA A 38 0.22 7.14 -5.24
C ALA A 38 -0.18 8.10 -6.38
N LEU A 39 0.04 7.67 -7.62
CA LEU A 39 -0.36 8.40 -8.83
C LEU A 39 -1.89 8.45 -9.03
N GLU A 40 -2.60 7.36 -8.75
CA GLU A 40 -4.05 7.24 -8.90
C GLU A 40 -4.80 8.10 -7.85
N GLY A 41 -4.37 8.04 -6.59
CA GLY A 41 -5.01 8.75 -5.48
C GLY A 41 -4.49 10.17 -5.22
N ARG A 42 -3.36 10.54 -5.85
CA ARG A 42 -2.59 11.76 -5.53
C ARG A 42 -2.35 11.94 -4.03
N CYS A 43 -1.85 10.88 -3.41
CA CYS A 43 -1.61 10.79 -1.97
C CYS A 43 -0.23 10.21 -1.70
N PHE A 44 0.31 10.45 -0.50
CA PHE A 44 1.51 9.76 -0.07
C PHE A 44 1.18 8.30 0.23
N VAL A 45 2.00 7.36 -0.23
CA VAL A 45 1.81 5.93 0.06
C VAL A 45 2.92 5.44 0.97
N LEU A 46 2.55 4.94 2.15
CA LEU A 46 3.44 4.34 3.13
C LEU A 46 3.22 2.83 3.10
N SER A 47 4.12 2.11 2.41
CA SER A 47 4.08 0.65 2.38
C SER A 47 5.05 0.06 3.39
N CYS A 48 4.56 -0.90 4.17
CA CYS A 48 5.35 -1.63 5.15
C CYS A 48 5.27 -3.14 4.85
N ASN A 49 6.44 -3.77 4.72
CA ASN A 49 6.59 -5.21 4.60
C ASN A 49 7.60 -5.70 5.64
N GLN A 50 7.39 -6.93 6.11
CA GLN A 50 8.29 -7.64 7.00
C GLN A 50 9.53 -8.15 6.25
N PHE A 51 10.69 -8.10 6.91
CA PHE A 51 11.86 -8.89 6.54
C PHE A 51 11.87 -10.14 7.43
N VAL A 52 11.79 -11.32 6.81
CA VAL A 52 11.61 -12.59 7.53
C VAL A 52 12.56 -13.63 6.99
N THR A 53 13.23 -14.31 7.90
CA THR A 53 14.11 -15.46 7.68
C THR A 53 13.52 -16.72 8.31
N LYS A 54 14.05 -17.89 7.96
CA LYS A 54 13.65 -19.16 8.59
C LYS A 54 13.79 -19.14 10.11
N LYS A 55 14.75 -18.37 10.65
CA LYS A 55 15.05 -18.31 12.09
C LYS A 55 13.97 -17.60 12.89
N ASP A 56 13.15 -16.78 12.23
CA ASP A 56 12.06 -16.03 12.86
C ASP A 56 10.83 -16.92 13.13
N TYR A 57 10.81 -18.11 12.55
CA TYR A 57 9.74 -19.09 12.75
C TYR A 57 10.05 -20.06 13.91
N PRO A 58 9.06 -20.41 14.74
CA PRO A 58 9.20 -21.45 15.76
C PRO A 58 9.70 -22.79 15.19
N LYS A 59 10.55 -23.48 15.94
CA LYS A 59 11.14 -24.76 15.50
C LYS A 59 10.12 -25.92 15.48
N ASP A 60 9.04 -25.78 16.23
CA ASP A 60 7.96 -26.76 16.40
C ASP A 60 6.79 -26.54 15.42
N LEU A 61 7.00 -25.79 14.33
CA LEU A 61 5.99 -25.66 13.29
C LEU A 61 5.64 -27.02 12.68
N ALA A 62 4.32 -27.26 12.57
CA ALA A 62 3.77 -28.44 11.91
C ALA A 62 4.27 -28.63 10.47
N CYS A 63 4.64 -27.54 9.79
CA CYS A 63 5.17 -27.54 8.43
C CYS A 63 6.70 -27.34 8.34
N SER A 64 7.45 -27.70 9.39
CA SER A 64 8.92 -27.56 9.43
C SER A 64 9.66 -28.21 8.24
N GLN A 65 9.14 -29.33 7.71
CA GLN A 65 9.71 -29.99 6.52
C GLN A 65 9.54 -29.17 5.23
N GLU A 66 8.43 -28.45 5.07
CA GLU A 66 8.23 -27.56 3.92
C GLU A 66 9.08 -26.30 4.06
N LEU A 67 9.15 -25.73 5.27
CA LEU A 67 10.02 -24.60 5.58
C LEU A 67 11.50 -24.92 5.30
N ALA A 68 11.94 -26.16 5.48
CA ALA A 68 13.30 -26.60 5.18
C ALA A 68 13.64 -26.50 3.68
N LYS A 69 12.66 -26.64 2.78
CA LYS A 69 12.84 -26.58 1.32
C LYS A 69 12.92 -25.16 0.77
N GLU A 70 12.37 -24.19 1.50
CA GLU A 70 12.36 -22.78 1.11
C GLU A 70 13.76 -22.14 1.15
N SER A 71 13.90 -20.94 0.61
CA SER A 71 15.15 -20.17 0.78
C SER A 71 15.30 -19.63 2.21
N GLU A 72 16.52 -19.27 2.63
CA GLU A 72 16.76 -18.74 3.99
C GLU A 72 15.97 -17.46 4.28
N VAL A 73 15.79 -16.60 3.27
CA VAL A 73 14.99 -15.37 3.34
C VAL A 73 13.62 -15.65 2.75
N LEU A 74 12.61 -15.70 3.61
CA LEU A 74 11.24 -16.04 3.24
C LEU A 74 10.46 -14.82 2.76
N CYS A 75 10.76 -13.65 3.34
CA CYS A 75 10.25 -12.37 2.87
C CYS A 75 11.39 -11.35 2.89
N ARG A 76 11.69 -10.77 1.73
CA ARG A 76 12.80 -9.82 1.57
C ARG A 76 12.44 -8.40 2.02
N GLY A 77 11.22 -8.15 2.49
CA GLY A 77 10.76 -6.79 2.80
C GLY A 77 10.32 -6.03 1.55
N GLY A 78 10.80 -4.80 1.39
CA GLY A 78 10.38 -3.87 0.32
C GLY A 78 9.51 -2.73 0.82
N SER A 79 9.59 -2.38 2.11
CA SER A 79 8.93 -1.18 2.65
C SER A 79 9.40 0.06 1.91
N ALA A 80 8.49 1.01 1.67
CA ALA A 80 8.78 2.23 0.92
C ALA A 80 7.82 3.37 1.30
N ILE A 81 8.30 4.61 1.14
CA ILE A 81 7.51 5.83 1.25
C ILE A 81 7.52 6.50 -0.11
N ILE A 82 6.33 6.79 -0.66
CA ILE A 82 6.15 7.29 -2.02
C ILE A 82 5.37 8.60 -2.00
N ASP A 83 5.78 9.57 -2.81
CA ASP A 83 5.08 10.84 -2.98
C ASP A 83 3.87 10.74 -3.95
N PRO A 84 2.98 11.75 -3.98
CA PRO A 84 1.82 11.77 -4.92
C PRO A 84 2.17 11.73 -6.42
N ASN A 85 3.45 11.88 -6.77
CA ASN A 85 3.95 11.81 -8.14
C ASN A 85 4.60 10.44 -8.44
N GLY A 86 4.51 9.48 -7.52
CA GLY A 86 5.02 8.12 -7.70
C GLY A 86 6.53 7.99 -7.51
N ASN A 87 7.20 8.99 -6.92
CA ASN A 87 8.63 8.96 -6.59
C ASN A 87 8.85 8.37 -5.20
N TYR A 88 9.97 7.67 -5.02
CA TYR A 88 10.41 7.21 -3.71
C TYR A 88 10.98 8.37 -2.89
N LEU A 89 10.43 8.59 -1.70
CA LEU A 89 11.01 9.43 -0.67
C LEU A 89 11.95 8.63 0.24
N ALA A 90 11.62 7.35 0.47
CA ALA A 90 12.46 6.42 1.21
C ALA A 90 12.23 4.97 0.77
N GLY A 91 13.28 4.14 0.84
CA GLY A 91 13.25 2.76 0.37
C GLY A 91 13.42 2.62 -1.15
N PRO A 92 13.04 1.47 -1.74
CA PRO A 92 12.52 0.29 -1.08
C PRO A 92 13.56 -0.43 -0.20
N LEU A 93 13.18 -0.79 1.03
CA LEU A 93 14.06 -1.44 2.00
C LEU A 93 14.00 -2.96 1.84
N PHE A 94 14.95 -3.52 1.08
CA PHE A 94 15.08 -4.97 0.89
C PHE A 94 16.18 -5.58 1.77
N ASP A 95 16.03 -6.87 2.04
CA ASP A 95 17.03 -7.77 2.62
C ASP A 95 17.52 -7.41 4.03
N LYS A 96 16.84 -6.50 4.72
CA LYS A 96 17.13 -6.14 6.11
C LYS A 96 15.92 -5.56 6.83
N ALA A 97 15.88 -5.76 8.14
CA ALA A 97 14.99 -5.01 9.01
C ALA A 97 15.48 -3.56 9.17
N GLY A 98 14.56 -2.63 9.35
CA GLY A 98 14.90 -1.23 9.58
C GLY A 98 13.68 -0.33 9.63
N ILE A 99 13.93 0.95 9.92
CA ILE A 99 12.92 2.01 9.96
C ILE A 99 13.22 2.98 8.82
N LEU A 100 12.17 3.35 8.07
CA LEU A 100 12.25 4.37 7.03
C LEU A 100 11.70 5.69 7.56
N PHE A 101 12.39 6.78 7.24
CA PHE A 101 12.01 8.15 7.58
C PHE A 101 11.94 8.98 6.30
N ALA A 102 10.95 9.86 6.22
CA ALA A 102 10.83 10.85 5.15
C ALA A 102 10.06 12.08 5.68
N GLU A 103 10.39 13.25 5.13
CA GLU A 103 9.59 14.47 5.31
C GLU A 103 8.56 14.57 4.18
N LEU A 104 7.31 14.87 4.53
CA LEU A 104 6.22 14.96 3.56
C LEU A 104 5.86 16.43 3.31
N ASP A 105 6.14 16.93 2.10
CA ASP A 105 5.64 18.23 1.66
C ASP A 105 4.16 18.10 1.27
N ILE A 106 3.27 18.43 2.22
CA ILE A 106 1.82 18.35 2.05
C ILE A 106 1.31 19.24 0.90
N SER A 107 2.07 20.29 0.51
CA SER A 107 1.68 21.13 -0.63
C SER A 107 1.63 20.38 -1.95
N LEU A 108 2.34 19.24 -2.07
CA LEU A 108 2.31 18.38 -3.25
C LEU A 108 0.93 17.78 -3.48
N ILE A 109 0.13 17.53 -2.44
CA ILE A 109 -1.20 16.93 -2.60
C ILE A 109 -2.11 17.85 -3.42
N ALA A 110 -2.19 19.13 -3.04
CA ALA A 110 -2.99 20.11 -3.76
C ALA A 110 -2.48 20.31 -5.20
N LYS A 111 -1.16 20.39 -5.38
CA LYS A 111 -0.53 20.53 -6.70
C LYS A 111 -0.80 19.33 -7.61
N SER A 112 -0.70 18.11 -7.08
CA SER A 112 -0.90 16.89 -7.88
C SER A 112 -2.39 16.63 -8.14
N ARG A 113 -3.29 16.99 -7.22
CA ARG A 113 -4.75 16.94 -7.46
C ARG A 113 -5.21 17.97 -8.47
N TYR A 114 -4.52 19.10 -8.61
CA TYR A 114 -4.80 20.07 -9.67
C TYR A 114 -4.58 19.47 -11.07
N ASP A 115 -3.55 18.63 -11.23
CA ASP A 115 -3.28 17.90 -12.48
C ASP A 115 -4.27 16.74 -12.70
N PHE A 116 -4.63 16.01 -11.64
CA PHE A 116 -5.61 14.93 -11.72
C PHE A 116 -6.29 14.66 -10.37
N ASP A 117 -7.62 14.67 -10.34
CA ASP A 117 -8.42 14.28 -9.17
C ASP A 117 -9.46 13.22 -9.54
N VAL A 118 -9.19 11.98 -9.13
CA VAL A 118 -9.99 10.78 -9.45
C VAL A 118 -11.40 10.81 -8.85
N VAL A 119 -11.62 11.55 -7.76
CA VAL A 119 -12.95 11.72 -7.14
C VAL A 119 -13.55 13.10 -7.35
N GLY A 120 -12.79 14.01 -7.96
CA GLY A 120 -13.21 15.33 -8.34
C GLY A 120 -13.47 15.45 -9.84
N HIS A 121 -12.72 16.35 -10.49
CA HIS A 121 -13.00 16.81 -11.84
C HIS A 121 -12.73 15.78 -12.95
N TYR A 122 -12.04 14.66 -12.66
CA TYR A 122 -11.87 13.54 -13.62
C TYR A 122 -12.88 12.39 -13.43
N ALA A 123 -13.70 12.42 -12.38
CA ALA A 123 -14.50 11.26 -11.96
C ALA A 123 -15.67 10.88 -12.89
N ARG A 124 -16.04 11.74 -13.86
CA ARG A 124 -17.15 11.52 -14.80
C ARG A 124 -18.45 11.09 -14.12
N TRP A 125 -18.88 11.87 -13.13
CA TRP A 125 -20.14 11.67 -12.40
C TRP A 125 -21.39 11.72 -13.29
N ASP A 126 -21.26 12.21 -14.52
CA ASP A 126 -22.28 12.15 -15.56
C ASP A 126 -22.48 10.74 -16.15
N VAL A 127 -21.50 9.83 -15.98
CA VAL A 127 -21.51 8.46 -16.52
C VAL A 127 -21.52 7.41 -15.41
N PHE A 128 -20.78 7.64 -14.34
CA PHE A 128 -20.57 6.67 -13.28
C PHE A 128 -21.19 7.12 -11.96
N GLU A 129 -21.78 6.16 -11.24
CA GLU A 129 -22.24 6.34 -9.86
C GLU A 129 -21.49 5.38 -8.95
N PHE A 130 -20.94 5.89 -7.84
CA PHE A 130 -20.28 5.09 -6.83
C PHE A 130 -21.06 5.13 -5.51
N LYS A 131 -21.46 3.95 -5.00
CA LYS A 131 -22.23 3.79 -3.76
C LYS A 131 -21.56 2.81 -2.80
N ILE A 132 -21.35 3.24 -1.57
CA ILE A 132 -20.87 2.39 -0.47
C ILE A 132 -22.07 1.95 0.37
N LYS A 133 -22.19 0.64 0.60
CA LYS A 133 -23.19 0.11 1.54
C LYS A 133 -22.66 0.21 2.96
N ASN A 134 -23.12 1.20 3.72
CA ASN A 134 -22.88 1.27 5.15
C ASN A 134 -23.86 0.33 5.87
N ASN A 135 -23.41 -0.88 6.22
CA ASN A 135 -24.16 -1.74 7.13
C ASN A 135 -23.89 -1.29 8.57
N SER A 136 -24.44 -0.13 8.98
CA SER A 136 -24.35 0.37 10.36
C SER A 136 -25.24 -0.42 11.33
N GLY A 137 -25.20 -1.77 11.29
CA GLY A 137 -26.11 -2.60 12.10
C GLY A 137 -25.84 -4.10 12.17
N LYS A 138 -24.67 -4.61 11.78
CA LYS A 138 -24.27 -5.99 12.11
C LYS A 138 -22.84 -6.01 12.61
N GLU A 139 -22.68 -5.86 13.92
CA GLU A 139 -21.49 -6.34 14.62
C GLU A 139 -21.31 -7.82 14.25
N ARG A 140 -20.27 -8.12 13.49
CA ARG A 140 -19.77 -9.48 13.35
C ARG A 140 -18.65 -9.59 14.37
N PHE A 141 -18.97 -10.22 15.51
CA PHE A 141 -18.00 -10.77 16.44
C PHE A 141 -17.24 -11.92 15.79
#